data_AF-U9UDE9-F1
#
_entry.id   AF-U9UDE9-F1
#
_cell.length_a   1.000
_cell.length_b   1.000
_cell.length_c   1.000
_cell.angle_alpha   90.00
_cell.angle_beta   90.00
_cell.angle_gamma   90.00
#
_symmetry.space_group_name_H-M   'P 1'
#
loop_
_entity.id
_entity.type
_entity.pdbx_description
1 polymer ?
#
loop_
_entity_poly.entity_id
_entity_poly.type
_entity_poly.pdbx_seq_one_letter_code
_entity_poly.pdbx_strand_id
1 'polypeptide(L)'
;MSLQCKICGNEYTNKAFKWCKPCQINYLKRNFINWTSGNENIDEFIKEMQFKINSYYDIIFEWIPYSHFNNIKEISRDDYITIYSAIWYNSPLYYDEHKIGYTRYQFCRYKNVNLKCLDNLQITTNEFLNKVNAYSIKRQDNIRKIYGISQNPNTKDYIMVLEVNILISQTGRVEIKKSINLFKTCN
;
A
#
# COMPACT_ATOMS: atom_id res chain seq x y z
N MET A 1 -26.59 12.01 -18.44
CA MET A 1 -25.63 11.16 -17.69
C MET A 1 -26.13 11.09 -16.25
N SER A 2 -26.39 9.91 -15.69
CA SER A 2 -26.94 9.81 -14.32
C SER A 2 -25.91 10.29 -13.29
N LEU A 3 -26.34 11.21 -12.42
CA LEU A 3 -25.54 11.77 -11.32
C LEU A 3 -25.62 10.93 -10.04
N GLN A 4 -26.48 9.93 -10.03
CA GLN A 4 -26.75 9.08 -8.88
C GLN A 4 -25.92 7.81 -8.92
N CYS A 5 -25.42 7.44 -7.76
CA CYS A 5 -24.73 6.19 -7.51
C CYS A 5 -25.65 5.02 -7.78
N LYS A 6 -25.23 4.12 -8.67
CA LYS A 6 -26.00 2.92 -9.00
C LYS A 6 -26.14 1.92 -7.85
N ILE A 7 -25.32 2.06 -6.80
CA ILE A 7 -25.30 1.16 -5.64
C ILE A 7 -26.26 1.64 -4.55
N CYS A 8 -26.27 2.94 -4.22
CA CYS A 8 -27.04 3.46 -3.09
C CYS A 8 -28.07 4.55 -3.44
N GLY A 9 -28.15 4.99 -4.70
CA GLY A 9 -29.09 6.04 -5.13
C GLY A 9 -28.68 7.48 -4.79
N ASN A 10 -27.75 7.69 -3.85
CA ASN A 10 -27.22 9.02 -3.51
C ASN A 10 -26.36 9.60 -4.63
N GLU A 11 -26.11 10.90 -4.63
CA GLU A 11 -25.16 11.50 -5.58
C GLU A 11 -23.74 10.92 -5.46
N TYR A 12 -23.03 10.82 -6.60
CA TYR A 12 -21.60 10.49 -6.59
C TYR A 12 -20.80 11.59 -5.90
N THR A 13 -19.84 11.18 -5.05
CA THR A 13 -18.84 12.07 -4.45
C THR A 13 -17.93 12.69 -5.51
N ASN A 14 -17.54 11.91 -6.53
CA ASN A 14 -16.92 12.44 -7.74
C ASN A 14 -17.72 12.01 -8.96
N LYS A 15 -18.31 12.98 -9.66
CA LYS A 15 -19.22 12.77 -10.80
C LYS A 15 -18.48 12.33 -12.06
N ALA A 16 -17.27 12.84 -12.29
CA ALA A 16 -16.46 12.51 -13.48
C ALA A 16 -16.08 11.03 -13.51
N PHE A 17 -15.67 10.49 -12.36
CA PHE A 17 -15.21 9.10 -12.22
C PHE A 17 -16.28 8.18 -11.62
N LYS A 18 -17.54 8.65 -11.53
CA LYS A 18 -18.68 7.92 -10.93
C LYS A 18 -18.32 7.28 -9.58
N TRP A 19 -17.61 8.02 -8.73
CA TRP A 19 -17.08 7.54 -7.46
C TRP A 19 -18.00 7.90 -6.31
N CYS A 20 -18.36 6.93 -5.46
CA CYS A 20 -19.21 7.15 -4.30
C CYS A 20 -18.45 6.73 -3.03
N LYS A 21 -17.96 7.71 -2.27
CA LYS A 21 -17.19 7.47 -1.03
C LYS A 21 -17.95 6.60 -0.02
N PRO A 22 -19.23 6.86 0.30
CA PRO A 22 -19.97 5.98 1.22
C PRO A 22 -20.05 4.52 0.76
N CYS A 23 -20.28 4.28 -0.53
CA CYS A 23 -20.34 2.91 -1.06
C CYS A 23 -18.99 2.21 -0.98
N GLN A 24 -17.91 2.91 -1.25
CA GLN A 24 -16.56 2.35 -1.12
C GLN A 24 -16.19 2.00 0.31
N ILE A 25 -16.42 2.92 1.24
CA ILE A 25 -16.16 2.67 2.66
C ILE A 25 -17.01 1.48 3.14
N ASN A 26 -18.26 1.37 2.71
CA ASN A 26 -19.11 0.22 3.02
C ASN A 26 -18.58 -1.08 2.40
N TYR A 27 -18.06 -1.05 1.18
CA TYR A 27 -17.41 -2.21 0.55
C TYR A 27 -16.19 -2.67 1.37
N LEU A 28 -15.30 -1.77 1.78
CA LEU A 28 -14.12 -2.10 2.58
C LEU A 28 -14.52 -2.73 3.93
N LYS A 29 -15.51 -2.14 4.61
CA LYS A 29 -16.08 -2.69 5.86
C LYS A 29 -16.60 -4.13 5.68
N ARG A 30 -17.41 -4.37 4.64
CA ARG A 30 -18.03 -5.69 4.40
C ARG A 30 -17.04 -6.77 4.00
N ASN A 31 -15.96 -6.38 3.32
CA ASN A 31 -14.96 -7.30 2.78
C ASN A 31 -13.68 -7.36 3.62
N PHE A 32 -13.71 -6.84 4.86
CA PHE A 32 -12.50 -6.67 5.68
C PHE A 32 -11.74 -7.98 5.94
N ILE A 33 -12.43 -9.12 5.90
CA ILE A 33 -11.83 -10.47 6.00
C ILE A 33 -10.67 -10.69 5.01
N ASN A 34 -10.63 -9.96 3.89
CA ASN A 34 -9.55 -10.06 2.90
C ASN A 34 -8.25 -9.34 3.32
N TRP A 35 -8.29 -8.51 4.37
CA TRP A 35 -7.16 -7.71 4.86
C TRP A 35 -6.92 -7.89 6.36
N THR A 36 -7.45 -8.96 6.97
CA THR A 36 -7.13 -9.30 8.36
C THR A 36 -5.71 -9.84 8.46
N SER A 37 -4.96 -9.33 9.43
CA SER A 37 -3.65 -9.82 9.85
C SER A 37 -3.75 -10.93 10.91
N GLY A 38 -4.93 -11.09 11.53
CA GLY A 38 -5.10 -11.89 12.74
C GLY A 38 -4.66 -11.20 14.03
N ASN A 39 -4.13 -9.96 13.96
CA ASN A 39 -3.81 -9.13 15.11
C ASN A 39 -4.80 -7.96 15.19
N GLU A 40 -5.54 -7.85 16.31
CA GLU A 40 -6.61 -6.88 16.49
C GLU A 40 -6.14 -5.41 16.33
N ASN A 41 -4.99 -5.06 16.91
CA ASN A 41 -4.44 -3.69 16.84
C ASN A 41 -4.04 -3.32 15.41
N ILE A 42 -3.42 -4.26 14.68
CA ILE A 42 -3.07 -4.05 13.27
C ILE A 42 -4.34 -3.93 12.42
N ASP A 43 -5.33 -4.79 12.67
CA ASP A 43 -6.58 -4.79 11.92
C ASP A 43 -7.39 -3.52 12.14
N GLU A 44 -7.44 -3.01 13.37
CA GLU A 44 -8.04 -1.72 13.69
C GLU A 44 -7.33 -0.59 12.96
N PHE A 45 -5.99 -0.56 13.00
CA PHE A 45 -5.21 0.43 12.28
C PHE A 45 -5.44 0.40 10.76
N ILE A 46 -5.54 -0.78 10.15
CA ILE A 46 -5.84 -0.91 8.71
C ILE A 46 -7.21 -0.30 8.41
N LYS A 47 -8.23 -0.55 9.24
CA LYS A 47 -9.56 0.07 9.09
C LYS A 47 -9.46 1.59 9.18
N GLU A 48 -8.74 2.13 10.16
CA GLU A 48 -8.51 3.56 10.30
C GLU A 48 -7.87 4.17 9.05
N MET A 49 -6.82 3.54 8.52
CA MET A 49 -6.16 3.98 7.29
C MET A 49 -7.12 3.93 6.09
N GLN A 50 -7.92 2.88 5.96
CA GLN A 50 -8.94 2.77 4.93
C GLN A 50 -10.04 3.84 5.06
N PHE A 51 -10.40 4.29 6.27
CA PHE A 51 -11.35 5.40 6.46
C PHE A 51 -10.80 6.77 6.06
N LYS A 52 -9.47 6.94 5.98
CA LYS A 52 -8.82 8.19 5.54
C LYS A 52 -8.94 8.42 4.02
N ILE A 53 -9.42 7.44 3.25
CA ILE A 53 -9.63 7.57 1.81
C ILE A 53 -10.58 8.74 1.51
N ASN A 54 -10.15 9.63 0.62
CA ASN A 54 -10.94 10.81 0.23
C ASN A 54 -10.99 11.03 -1.29
N SER A 55 -10.31 10.19 -2.06
CA SER A 55 -10.36 10.20 -3.52
C SER A 55 -10.42 8.79 -4.11
N TYR A 56 -10.92 8.70 -5.34
CA TYR A 56 -10.98 7.45 -6.11
C TYR A 56 -9.60 6.89 -6.47
N TYR A 57 -8.57 7.74 -6.50
CA TYR A 57 -7.19 7.34 -6.82
C TYR A 57 -6.33 7.10 -5.57
N ASP A 58 -6.85 7.30 -4.36
CA ASP A 58 -6.08 7.04 -3.14
C ASP A 58 -5.69 5.57 -3.03
N ILE A 59 -4.54 5.32 -2.41
CA ILE A 59 -4.05 3.98 -2.16
C ILE A 59 -4.96 3.31 -1.13
N ILE A 60 -5.37 2.08 -1.43
CA ILE A 60 -6.03 1.23 -0.44
C ILE A 60 -4.94 0.63 0.42
N PHE A 61 -4.96 0.97 1.72
CA PHE A 61 -4.02 0.42 2.68
C PHE A 61 -4.40 -1.03 3.00
N GLU A 62 -3.46 -1.95 2.83
CA GLU A 62 -3.71 -3.40 2.92
C GLU A 62 -2.83 -4.07 3.98
N TRP A 63 -3.35 -5.12 4.63
CA TRP A 63 -2.48 -6.19 5.09
C TRP A 63 -2.03 -7.00 3.89
N ILE A 64 -0.72 -7.15 3.71
CA ILE A 64 -0.14 -7.84 2.57
C ILE A 64 0.55 -9.10 3.08
N PRO A 65 0.05 -10.31 2.74
CA PRO A 65 0.72 -11.55 3.10
C PRO A 65 2.18 -11.56 2.61
N TYR A 66 3.10 -11.94 3.48
CA TYR A 66 4.53 -11.96 3.14
C TYR A 66 4.84 -12.85 1.94
N SER A 67 4.08 -13.94 1.77
CA SER A 67 4.16 -14.85 0.63
C SER A 67 3.82 -14.21 -0.72
N HIS A 68 3.27 -12.99 -0.75
CA HIS A 68 3.06 -12.22 -1.97
C HIS A 68 4.32 -11.49 -2.45
N PHE A 69 5.42 -11.49 -1.68
CA PHE A 69 6.67 -10.85 -2.09
C PHE A 69 7.66 -11.86 -2.66
N ASN A 70 8.17 -11.54 -3.85
CA ASN A 70 9.21 -12.30 -4.54
C ASN A 70 10.42 -11.41 -4.84
N ASN A 71 11.53 -12.04 -5.20
CA ASN A 71 12.78 -11.34 -5.55
C ASN A 71 13.21 -10.32 -4.49
N ILE A 72 13.06 -10.69 -3.21
CA ILE A 72 13.43 -9.85 -2.08
C ILE A 72 14.95 -9.72 -2.06
N LYS A 73 15.46 -8.49 -2.21
CA LYS A 73 16.89 -8.19 -2.20
C LYS A 73 17.17 -7.00 -1.31
N GLU A 74 18.10 -7.14 -0.38
CA GLU A 74 18.57 -6.04 0.44
C GLU A 74 19.21 -4.97 -0.46
N ILE A 75 18.83 -3.71 -0.24
CA ILE A 75 19.38 -2.56 -0.99
C ILE A 75 20.04 -1.53 -0.08
N SER A 76 19.73 -1.54 1.22
CA SER A 76 20.32 -0.65 2.21
C SER A 76 20.14 -1.26 3.60
N ARG A 77 21.16 -1.15 4.45
CA ARG A 77 21.10 -1.53 5.86
C ARG A 77 21.86 -0.51 6.68
N ASP A 78 21.26 -0.09 7.79
CA ASP A 78 21.91 0.60 8.89
C ASP A 78 21.63 -0.14 10.21
N ASP A 79 22.03 0.44 11.35
CA ASP A 79 21.91 -0.21 12.67
C ASP A 79 20.46 -0.46 13.11
N TYR A 80 19.48 0.24 12.54
CA TYR A 80 18.08 0.24 12.97
C TYR A 80 17.08 -0.11 11.86
N ILE A 81 17.51 -0.04 10.60
CA ILE A 81 16.64 -0.13 9.43
C ILE A 81 17.35 -0.92 8.33
N THR A 82 16.72 -1.99 7.88
CA THR A 82 17.02 -2.60 6.58
C THR A 82 15.91 -2.31 5.59
N ILE A 83 16.29 -1.94 4.37
CA ILE A 83 15.41 -1.75 3.22
C ILE A 83 15.70 -2.85 2.21
N TYR A 84 14.65 -3.57 1.82
CA TYR A 84 14.69 -4.52 0.73
C TYR A 84 13.89 -4.00 -0.46
N SER A 85 14.37 -4.24 -1.66
CA SER A 85 13.54 -4.22 -2.86
C SER A 85 12.79 -5.55 -2.98
N ALA A 86 11.55 -5.52 -3.45
CA ALA A 86 10.77 -6.73 -3.72
C ALA A 86 9.78 -6.51 -4.87
N ILE A 87 9.33 -7.62 -5.45
CA ILE A 87 8.18 -7.66 -6.36
C ILE A 87 6.97 -8.13 -5.56
N TRP A 88 5.97 -7.28 -5.46
CA TRP A 88 4.67 -7.63 -4.89
C TRP A 88 3.76 -8.25 -5.97
N TYR A 89 3.44 -9.54 -5.81
CA TYR A 89 2.46 -10.26 -6.60
C TYR A 89 1.02 -9.90 -6.16
N ASN A 90 0.08 -9.93 -7.10
CA ASN A 90 -1.31 -9.49 -6.98
C ASN A 90 -1.54 -7.97 -6.99
N SER A 91 -0.52 -7.12 -6.89
CA SER A 91 -0.58 -5.65 -7.05
C SER A 91 -1.60 -4.91 -6.16
N PRO A 92 -1.43 -3.60 -5.89
CA PRO A 92 -2.40 -2.86 -5.08
C PRO A 92 -3.83 -2.87 -5.65
N LEU A 93 -4.84 -2.84 -4.77
CA LEU A 93 -6.21 -2.51 -5.16
C LEU A 93 -6.28 -1.10 -5.74
N TYR A 94 -7.13 -0.93 -6.75
CA TYR A 94 -7.51 0.39 -7.25
C TYR A 94 -9.01 0.43 -7.57
N TYR A 95 -9.56 1.64 -7.63
CA TYR A 95 -10.94 1.85 -8.03
C TYR A 95 -11.11 1.77 -9.55
N ASP A 96 -12.08 0.96 -9.98
CA ASP A 96 -12.48 0.84 -11.38
C ASP A 96 -13.88 1.44 -11.54
N GLU A 97 -13.97 2.55 -12.28
CA GLU A 97 -15.22 3.27 -12.54
C GLU A 97 -16.19 2.51 -13.44
N HIS A 98 -15.70 1.58 -14.27
CA HIS A 98 -16.53 0.75 -15.14
C HIS A 98 -17.21 -0.35 -14.34
N LYS A 99 -16.50 -0.92 -13.35
CA LYS A 99 -17.03 -1.91 -12.42
C LYS A 99 -17.70 -1.31 -11.19
N ILE A 100 -17.52 0.00 -10.95
CA ILE A 100 -18.00 0.73 -9.76
C ILE A 100 -17.56 0.01 -8.47
N GLY A 101 -16.27 -0.33 -8.39
CA GLY A 101 -15.74 -1.12 -7.29
C GLY A 101 -14.23 -1.23 -7.31
N TYR A 102 -13.67 -1.99 -6.37
CA TYR A 102 -12.24 -2.26 -6.35
C TYR A 102 -11.89 -3.49 -7.19
N THR A 103 -10.78 -3.41 -7.88
CA THR A 103 -10.21 -4.53 -8.63
C THR A 103 -8.69 -4.47 -8.54
N ARG A 104 -8.05 -5.60 -8.82
CA ARG A 104 -6.61 -5.68 -9.07
C ARG A 104 -6.39 -5.70 -10.59
N TYR A 105 -5.32 -5.08 -11.09
CA TYR A 105 -5.13 -4.92 -12.54
C TYR A 105 -4.58 -6.23 -13.07
N GLN A 106 -5.41 -7.00 -13.79
CA GLN A 106 -5.03 -8.36 -14.21
C GLN A 106 -3.79 -8.38 -15.12
N PHE A 107 -3.53 -7.31 -15.86
CA PHE A 107 -2.36 -7.21 -16.74
C PHE A 107 -1.10 -6.68 -16.04
N CYS A 108 -1.22 -6.13 -14.83
CA CYS A 108 -0.10 -5.65 -14.00
C CYS A 108 -0.21 -6.35 -12.65
N ARG A 109 0.11 -7.65 -12.64
CA ARG A 109 0.14 -8.52 -11.44
C ARG A 109 1.35 -8.30 -10.54
N TYR A 110 2.29 -7.47 -10.99
CA TYR A 110 3.57 -7.25 -10.34
C TYR A 110 3.76 -5.76 -10.11
N LYS A 111 4.08 -5.39 -8.87
CA LYS A 111 4.46 -4.04 -8.50
C LYS A 111 5.80 -4.08 -7.77
N ASN A 112 6.77 -3.31 -8.22
CA ASN A 112 8.00 -3.10 -7.45
C ASN A 112 7.66 -2.29 -6.20
N VAL A 113 8.16 -2.73 -5.05
CA VAL A 113 7.96 -2.10 -3.75
C VAL A 113 9.27 -2.10 -2.96
N ASN A 114 9.36 -1.20 -1.98
CA ASN A 114 10.39 -1.25 -0.96
C ASN A 114 9.78 -1.79 0.34
N LEU A 115 10.39 -2.83 0.90
CA LEU A 115 10.07 -3.37 2.21
C LEU A 115 11.01 -2.73 3.23
N LYS A 116 10.46 -1.92 4.13
CA LYS A 116 11.24 -1.31 5.21
C LYS A 116 11.01 -2.07 6.51
N CYS A 117 12.06 -2.69 7.01
CA CYS A 117 12.11 -3.40 8.28
C CYS A 117 12.77 -2.50 9.33
N LEU A 118 12.31 -2.59 10.58
CA LEU A 118 12.91 -1.91 11.72
C LEU A 118 13.65 -2.97 12.54
N ASP A 119 14.96 -3.06 12.36
CA ASP A 119 15.78 -4.13 12.93
C ASP A 119 16.27 -3.77 14.32
N ASN A 120 16.52 -4.79 15.16
CA ASN A 120 17.14 -4.65 16.49
C ASN A 120 16.44 -3.66 17.44
N LEU A 121 15.18 -3.33 17.14
CA LEU A 121 14.35 -2.46 17.94
C LEU A 121 13.32 -3.32 18.67
N GLN A 122 13.36 -3.35 20.01
CA GLN A 122 12.25 -3.86 20.82
C GLN A 122 11.09 -2.85 20.80
N ILE A 123 10.57 -2.55 19.60
CA ILE A 123 9.46 -1.62 19.44
C ILE A 123 8.14 -2.35 19.65
N THR A 124 7.26 -1.70 20.39
CA THR A 124 5.87 -2.13 20.54
C THR A 124 5.12 -2.00 19.21
N THR A 125 4.02 -2.74 19.07
CA THR A 125 3.12 -2.59 17.91
C THR A 125 2.65 -1.14 17.75
N ASN A 126 2.36 -0.44 18.85
CA ASN A 126 1.91 0.96 18.79
C ASN A 126 3.01 1.91 18.29
N GLU A 127 4.26 1.73 18.71
CA GLU A 127 5.39 2.52 18.19
C GLU A 127 5.63 2.27 16.70
N PHE A 128 5.50 1.01 16.26
CA PHE A 128 5.53 0.68 14.84
C PHE A 128 4.42 1.43 14.07
N LEU A 129 3.16 1.32 14.53
CA LEU A 129 2.02 1.98 13.89
C LEU A 129 2.14 3.52 13.87
N ASN A 130 2.69 4.11 14.93
CA ASN A 130 3.01 5.54 14.96
C ASN A 130 4.01 5.93 13.85
N LYS A 131 5.02 5.09 13.58
CA LYS A 131 5.95 5.32 12.46
C LYS A 131 5.27 5.12 11.10
N VAL A 132 4.31 4.19 10.99
CA VAL A 132 3.50 3.99 9.78
C VAL A 132 2.64 5.22 9.46
N ASN A 133 2.09 5.89 10.47
CA ASN A 133 1.30 7.13 10.30
C ASN A 133 2.06 8.30 9.65
N ALA A 134 3.39 8.25 9.60
CA ALA A 134 4.19 9.27 8.91
C ALA A 134 4.14 9.16 7.36
N TYR A 135 3.55 8.10 6.83
CA TYR A 135 3.40 7.87 5.38
C TYR A 135 1.98 8.20 4.92
N SER A 136 1.84 8.52 3.63
CA SER A 136 0.55 8.90 3.05
C SER A 136 -0.01 7.84 2.12
N ILE A 137 -1.34 7.67 2.15
CA ILE A 137 -2.10 6.90 1.16
C ILE A 137 -2.57 7.77 -0.01
N LYS A 138 -2.48 9.10 0.10
CA LYS A 138 -2.95 10.02 -0.93
C LYS A 138 -1.88 10.14 -2.00
N ARG A 139 -2.19 9.77 -3.25
CA ARG A 139 -1.19 9.78 -4.33
C ARG A 139 -0.62 11.16 -4.65
N GLN A 140 -1.39 12.22 -4.42
CA GLN A 140 -1.01 13.59 -4.76
C GLN A 140 -0.18 14.32 -3.67
N ASP A 141 -0.04 13.77 -2.46
CA ASP A 141 0.75 14.44 -1.43
C ASP A 141 2.27 14.41 -1.77
N ASN A 142 3.05 15.32 -1.20
CA ASN A 142 4.53 15.25 -1.28
C ASN A 142 5.16 14.26 -0.29
N ILE A 143 4.33 13.57 0.51
CA ILE A 143 4.76 12.59 1.51
C ILE A 143 4.96 11.23 0.83
N ARG A 144 5.96 10.45 1.30
CA ARG A 144 6.21 9.08 0.83
C ARG A 144 4.96 8.20 0.92
N LYS A 145 4.74 7.39 -0.11
CA LYS A 145 3.55 6.53 -0.20
C LYS A 145 3.76 5.18 0.44
N ILE A 146 2.68 4.68 1.04
CA ILE A 146 2.62 3.36 1.67
C ILE A 146 1.43 2.59 1.11
N TYR A 147 1.67 1.34 0.74
CA TYR A 147 0.63 0.41 0.30
C TYR A 147 0.04 -0.39 1.46
N GLY A 148 0.81 -0.63 2.52
CA GLY A 148 0.33 -1.46 3.60
C GLY A 148 1.40 -1.90 4.58
N ILE A 149 1.03 -2.90 5.37
CA ILE A 149 1.89 -3.59 6.34
C ILE A 149 1.95 -5.07 5.98
N SER A 150 3.08 -5.69 6.26
CA SER A 150 3.27 -7.14 6.27
C SER A 150 3.96 -7.57 7.56
N GLN A 151 4.19 -8.86 7.73
CA GLN A 151 4.97 -9.40 8.82
C GLN A 151 5.87 -10.53 8.33
N ASN A 152 7.15 -10.48 8.71
CA ASN A 152 8.08 -11.56 8.43
C ASN A 152 7.61 -12.84 9.17
N PRO A 153 7.36 -13.95 8.46
CA PRO A 153 6.85 -15.17 9.08
C PRO A 153 7.83 -15.80 10.07
N ASN A 154 9.14 -15.56 9.89
CA ASN A 154 10.20 -16.16 10.70
C ASN A 154 10.51 -15.30 11.92
N THR A 155 10.77 -14.00 11.73
CA THR A 155 11.17 -13.11 12.83
C THR A 155 10.00 -12.49 13.57
N LYS A 156 8.79 -12.51 12.97
CA LYS A 156 7.57 -11.84 13.45
C LYS A 156 7.64 -10.31 13.42
N ASP A 157 8.69 -9.74 12.84
CA ASP A 157 8.81 -8.28 12.68
C ASP A 157 7.81 -7.77 11.65
N TYR A 158 7.18 -6.64 11.97
CA TYR A 158 6.32 -5.93 11.03
C TYR A 158 7.15 -5.17 9.98
N ILE A 159 6.60 -5.13 8.77
CA ILE A 159 7.25 -4.59 7.58
C ILE A 159 6.37 -3.51 6.99
N MET A 160 6.94 -2.35 6.68
CA MET A 160 6.23 -1.32 5.90
C MET A 160 6.42 -1.58 4.41
N VAL A 161 5.33 -1.57 3.65
CA VAL A 161 5.35 -1.83 2.20
C VAL A 161 5.17 -0.52 1.47
N LEU A 162 6.27 0.01 0.94
CA LEU A 162 6.37 1.38 0.42
C LEU A 162 6.41 1.39 -1.11
N GLU A 163 5.93 2.49 -1.69
CA GLU A 163 6.19 2.78 -3.09
C GLU A 163 7.70 2.98 -3.32
N VAL A 164 8.17 2.48 -4.47
CA VAL A 164 9.56 2.71 -4.89
C VAL A 164 9.74 4.19 -5.15
N ASN A 165 10.39 4.86 -4.20
CA ASN A 165 10.99 6.16 -4.44
C ASN A 165 12.43 5.90 -4.85
N ILE A 166 12.83 6.38 -6.04
CA ILE A 166 14.25 6.47 -6.39
C ILE A 166 14.90 7.32 -5.30
N LEU A 167 15.75 6.70 -4.48
CA LEU A 167 16.57 7.43 -3.53
C LEU A 167 17.56 8.26 -4.34
N ILE A 168 17.18 9.49 -4.69
CA ILE A 168 18.15 10.49 -5.09
C ILE A 168 18.80 10.90 -3.76
N SER A 169 19.93 10.28 -3.42
CA SER A 169 20.71 10.67 -2.25
C SER A 169 21.10 12.13 -2.40
N GLN A 170 20.81 12.96 -1.39
CA GLN A 170 21.32 14.33 -1.29
C GLN A 170 22.85 14.38 -1.07
N THR A 171 23.52 13.24 -1.05
CA THR A 171 24.96 13.12 -1.24
C THR A 171 25.20 12.74 -2.70
N GLY A 172 25.86 13.61 -3.47
CA GLY A 172 26.15 13.45 -4.90
C GLY A 172 27.10 12.30 -5.27
N ARG A 173 26.86 11.08 -4.77
CA ARG A 173 27.49 9.85 -5.25
C ARG A 173 26.44 8.94 -5.84
N VAL A 174 26.36 9.02 -7.17
CA VAL A 174 25.68 8.07 -8.02
C VAL A 174 26.54 6.81 -8.08
N GLU A 175 26.21 5.77 -7.30
CA GLU A 175 26.57 4.40 -7.65
C GLU A 175 25.36 3.73 -8.30
N ILE A 176 25.28 3.87 -9.62
CA ILE A 176 24.40 3.04 -10.45
C ILE A 176 24.97 1.63 -10.43
N LYS A 177 24.50 0.77 -9.53
CA LYS A 177 24.46 -0.66 -9.84
C LYS A 177 23.27 -0.90 -10.76
N LYS A 178 23.52 -0.70 -12.05
CA LYS A 178 22.69 -1.22 -13.15
C LYS A 178 22.43 -2.70 -12.87
N SER A 179 21.19 -3.03 -12.53
CA SER A 179 20.61 -4.32 -12.92
C SER A 179 19.24 -4.03 -13.51
N ILE A 180 19.27 -3.78 -14.82
CA ILE A 180 18.09 -3.84 -15.67
C ILE A 180 17.57 -5.28 -15.58
N ASN A 181 16.32 -5.44 -15.15
CA ASN A 181 15.46 -6.46 -15.74
C ASN A 181 14.17 -5.79 -16.19
N LEU A 182 14.01 -5.78 -17.50
CA LEU A 182 12.80 -5.40 -18.23
C LEU A 182 11.66 -6.32 -17.81
N PHE A 183 10.82 -5.86 -16.88
CA PHE A 183 9.42 -6.22 -16.88
C PHE A 183 8.65 -4.93 -17.12
N LYS A 184 7.67 -4.95 -18.02
CA LYS A 184 6.79 -3.82 -18.30
C LYS A 184 6.10 -3.41 -16.99
N THR A 185 6.69 -2.46 -16.28
CA THR A 185 6.06 -1.77 -15.17
C THR A 185 5.05 -0.81 -15.78
N CYS A 186 3.75 -1.00 -15.54
CA CYS A 186 2.75 -0.01 -15.91
C CYS A 186 3.05 1.28 -15.09
N ASN A 187 3.37 2.38 -15.80
CA ASN A 187 3.45 3.72 -15.25
C ASN A 187 2.07 4.19 -14.75
#